data_AF-I3YRP0-F1
#
_entry.id   AF-I3YRP0-F1
#
_cell.length_a   1.000
_cell.length_b   1.000
_cell.length_c   1.000
_cell.angle_alpha   90.00
_cell.angle_beta   90.00
_cell.angle_gamma   90.00
#
_symmetry.space_group_name_H-M   'P 1'
#
loop_
_entity.id
_entity.type
_entity.pdbx_description
1 polymer ?
#
loop_
_entity_poly.entity_id
_entity_poly.type
_entity_poly.pdbx_seq_one_letter_code
_entity_poly.pdbx_strand_id
1 'polypeptide(L)'
;MKKILSIFTILIFLGNQLSWACDVCEKNQPAGFENITHGPGPSGTLDYIIIWVGIIIVAATLFLSLKYLIRPKENNPDHIKNIVKNEGF
;
A
#
# COMPACT_ATOMS: atom_id res chain seq x y z
N MET A 1 -26.25 -9.97 4.50
CA MET A 1 -24.99 -9.22 4.25
C MET A 1 -23.82 -9.75 5.08
N LYS A 2 -23.90 -9.84 6.41
CA LYS A 2 -22.78 -10.33 7.27
C LYS A 2 -22.24 -11.71 6.90
N LYS A 3 -23.11 -12.67 6.52
CA LYS A 3 -22.71 -14.02 6.07
C LYS A 3 -21.95 -14.00 4.75
N ILE A 4 -22.40 -13.17 3.80
CA ILE A 4 -21.73 -12.98 2.49
C ILE A 4 -20.37 -12.33 2.71
N LEU A 5 -20.28 -11.32 3.58
CA LEU A 5 -19.01 -10.69 3.94
C LEU A 5 -18.05 -11.71 4.57
N SER A 6 -18.53 -12.56 5.49
CA SER A 6 -17.73 -13.61 6.11
C SER A 6 -17.22 -14.65 5.11
N ILE A 7 -18.05 -15.06 4.14
CA ILE A 7 -17.66 -15.98 3.07
C ILE A 7 -16.60 -15.34 2.16
N PHE A 8 -16.75 -14.06 1.84
CA PHE A 8 -15.79 -13.32 1.03
C PHE A 8 -14.44 -13.18 1.72
N THR A 9 -14.44 -12.90 3.04
CA THR A 9 -13.21 -12.85 3.84
C THR A 9 -12.51 -14.22 3.85
N ILE A 10 -13.25 -15.31 4.05
CA ILE A 10 -12.70 -16.67 4.05
C ILE A 10 -12.07 -17.02 2.69
N LEU A 11 -12.76 -16.72 1.58
CA LEU A 11 -12.25 -16.94 0.22
C LEU A 11 -10.96 -16.17 -0.06
N ILE A 12 -10.85 -14.91 0.39
CA ILE A 12 -9.63 -14.11 0.26
C ILE A 12 -8.48 -14.74 1.04
N PHE A 13 -8.71 -15.20 2.27
CA PHE A 13 -7.64 -15.80 3.09
C PHE A 13 -7.17 -17.17 2.55
N LEU A 14 -8.06 -18.00 2.01
CA LEU A 14 -7.66 -19.29 1.41
C LEU A 14 -6.95 -19.12 0.05
N GLY A 15 -7.29 -18.08 -0.74
CA GLY A 15 -6.67 -17.84 -2.06
C GLY A 15 -5.19 -17.42 -2.00
N ASN A 16 -4.70 -16.96 -0.84
CA ASN A 16 -3.31 -16.49 -0.69
C ASN A 16 -2.28 -17.62 -0.49
N GLN A 17 -2.69 -18.89 -0.38
CA GLN A 17 -1.75 -19.99 -0.13
C GLN A 17 -1.03 -20.52 -1.38
N LEU A 18 -1.42 -20.07 -2.58
CA LEU A 18 -0.86 -20.53 -3.86
C LEU A 18 0.23 -19.59 -4.43
N SER A 19 0.64 -18.56 -3.69
CA SER A 19 1.58 -17.53 -4.17
C SER A 19 3.04 -17.77 -3.75
N TRP A 20 3.45 -19.00 -3.44
CA TRP A 20 4.85 -19.30 -3.17
C TRP A 20 5.60 -19.48 -4.50
N ALA A 21 6.80 -18.89 -4.59
CA ALA A 21 7.62 -19.00 -5.79
C ALA A 21 8.05 -20.46 -5.99
N CYS A 22 8.00 -20.94 -7.24
CA CYS A 22 8.62 -22.21 -7.61
C CYS A 22 10.16 -22.09 -7.54
N ASP A 23 10.91 -23.19 -7.40
CA ASP A 23 12.39 -23.15 -7.34
C ASP A 23 13.04 -22.38 -8.51
N VAL A 24 12.44 -22.47 -9.71
CA VAL A 24 12.89 -21.74 -10.91
C VAL A 24 12.56 -20.25 -10.80
N CYS A 25 11.40 -19.93 -10.23
CA CYS A 25 10.93 -18.57 -10.01
C CYS A 25 11.82 -17.88 -8.97
N GLU A 26 12.16 -18.57 -7.89
CA GLU A 26 13.05 -18.12 -6.81
C GLU A 26 14.44 -17.76 -7.34
N LYS A 27 15.06 -18.65 -8.13
CA LYS A 27 16.40 -18.42 -8.71
C LYS A 27 16.49 -17.24 -9.67
N ASN A 28 15.36 -16.82 -10.23
CA ASN A 28 15.29 -15.69 -11.16
C ASN A 28 14.84 -14.38 -10.47
N GLN A 29 14.56 -14.42 -9.17
CA GLN A 29 14.26 -13.22 -8.38
C GLN A 29 15.56 -12.50 -7.99
N PRO A 30 15.50 -11.17 -7.76
CA PRO A 30 16.65 -10.41 -7.34
C PRO A 30 17.17 -10.85 -5.97
N ALA A 31 18.49 -10.88 -5.82
CA ALA A 31 19.16 -11.33 -4.60
C ALA A 31 18.71 -10.57 -3.36
N GLY A 32 18.31 -11.29 -2.31
CA GLY A 32 17.77 -10.74 -1.06
C GLY A 32 16.25 -10.51 -1.05
N PHE A 33 15.56 -10.76 -2.16
CA PHE A 33 14.10 -10.65 -2.28
C PHE A 33 13.45 -11.94 -2.79
N GLU A 34 14.19 -13.05 -2.75
CA GLU A 34 13.70 -14.38 -3.08
C GLU A 34 12.47 -14.73 -2.24
N ASN A 35 11.47 -15.34 -2.86
CA ASN A 35 10.15 -15.67 -2.29
C ASN A 35 9.26 -14.49 -1.89
N ILE A 36 9.70 -13.25 -2.08
CA ILE A 36 8.93 -12.04 -1.77
C ILE A 36 8.38 -11.39 -3.04
N THR A 37 9.19 -11.31 -4.11
CA THR A 37 8.81 -10.59 -5.33
C THR A 37 8.20 -11.50 -6.38
N HIS A 38 7.02 -11.19 -6.90
CA HIS A 38 6.46 -11.91 -8.05
C HIS A 38 7.07 -11.41 -9.37
N GLY A 39 7.54 -12.32 -10.22
CA GLY A 39 8.08 -12.02 -11.54
C GLY A 39 9.58 -11.70 -11.57
N PRO A 40 10.15 -11.47 -12.76
CA PRO A 40 11.55 -11.09 -12.89
C PRO A 40 11.77 -9.71 -12.27
N GLY A 41 12.85 -9.58 -11.49
CA GLY A 41 13.27 -8.31 -10.92
C GLY A 41 13.72 -7.30 -11.98
N PRO A 42 14.19 -6.11 -11.55
CA PRO A 42 14.65 -5.07 -12.46
C PRO A 42 15.81 -5.61 -13.31
N SER A 43 15.71 -5.47 -14.63
CA SER A 43 16.63 -6.11 -15.59
C SER A 43 17.83 -5.23 -15.93
N GLY A 44 17.69 -3.91 -15.79
CA GLY A 44 18.74 -2.94 -16.11
C GLY A 44 18.76 -1.71 -15.21
N THR A 45 19.80 -0.89 -15.34
CA THR A 45 20.02 0.31 -14.51
C THR A 45 18.85 1.29 -14.55
N LEU A 46 18.19 1.44 -15.72
CA LEU A 46 17.05 2.34 -15.86
C LEU A 46 15.85 1.87 -15.03
N ASP A 47 15.62 0.56 -14.96
CA ASP A 47 14.53 -0.02 -14.14
C ASP A 47 14.75 0.33 -12.66
N TYR A 48 15.98 0.21 -12.16
CA TYR A 48 16.33 0.61 -10.81
C TYR A 48 16.13 2.12 -10.55
N ILE A 49 16.50 2.97 -11.50
CA ILE A 49 16.28 4.43 -11.38
C ILE A 49 14.79 4.74 -11.24
N ILE A 50 13.95 4.15 -12.10
CA ILE A 50 12.50 4.36 -12.06
C ILE A 50 11.91 3.90 -10.72
N ILE A 51 12.32 2.73 -10.24
CA ILE A 51 11.85 2.18 -8.96
C ILE A 51 12.24 3.10 -7.81
N TRP A 52 13.48 3.57 -7.74
CA TRP A 52 13.94 4.48 -6.69
C TRP A 52 13.21 5.82 -6.71
N VAL A 53 12.98 6.38 -7.89
CA VAL A 53 12.17 7.60 -8.05
C VAL A 53 10.74 7.35 -7.54
N GLY A 54 10.13 6.22 -7.88
CA GLY A 54 8.81 5.81 -7.38
C GLY A 54 8.77 5.72 -5.85
N ILE A 55 9.76 5.07 -5.23
CA ILE A 55 9.89 4.96 -3.77
C ILE A 55 9.93 6.35 -3.13
N ILE A 56 10.72 7.28 -3.66
CA ILE A 56 10.82 8.65 -3.14
C ILE A 56 9.48 9.37 -3.22
N ILE A 57 8.78 9.28 -4.34
CA ILE A 57 7.47 9.92 -4.54
C ILE A 57 6.44 9.34 -3.56
N VAL A 58 6.37 8.02 -3.42
CA VAL A 58 5.44 7.35 -2.50
C VAL A 58 5.75 7.71 -1.04
N ALA A 59 7.03 7.70 -0.65
CA ALA A 59 7.42 8.09 0.71
C ALA A 59 7.06 9.56 1.00
N ALA A 60 7.30 10.47 0.06
CA ALA A 60 6.96 11.87 0.19
C ALA A 60 5.44 12.09 0.30
N THR A 61 4.66 11.45 -0.57
CA THR A 61 3.18 11.55 -0.55
C THR A 61 2.59 10.95 0.71
N LEU A 62 3.08 9.79 1.17
CA LEU A 62 2.67 9.19 2.43
C LEU A 62 2.99 10.10 3.62
N PHE A 63 4.21 10.65 3.67
CA PHE A 63 4.61 11.59 4.71
C PHE A 63 3.69 12.82 4.75
N LEU A 64 3.42 13.44 3.59
CA LEU A 64 2.55 14.61 3.51
C LEU A 64 1.10 14.27 3.90
N SER A 65 0.60 13.12 3.45
CA SER A 65 -0.72 12.61 3.84
C SER A 65 -0.83 12.51 5.36
N LEU A 66 0.11 11.80 6.01
CA LEU A 66 0.15 11.67 7.47
C LEU A 66 0.27 13.04 8.15
N LYS A 67 1.18 13.91 7.68
CA LYS A 67 1.38 15.25 8.23
C LYS A 67 0.07 16.05 8.25
N TYR A 68 -0.68 16.04 7.14
CA TYR A 68 -1.92 16.80 7.00
C TYR A 68 -3.16 16.14 7.62
N LEU A 69 -3.10 14.83 7.91
CA LEU A 69 -4.13 14.13 8.70
C LEU A 69 -3.91 14.35 10.20
N ILE A 70 -2.68 14.20 10.70
CA ILE A 70 -2.38 14.23 12.14
C ILE A 70 -2.34 15.67 12.66
N ARG A 71 -1.68 16.58 11.93
CA ARG A 71 -1.58 17.99 12.29
C ARG A 71 -1.86 18.85 11.06
N PRO A 72 -3.13 18.92 10.63
CA PRO A 72 -3.53 19.94 9.68
C PRO A 72 -3.21 21.29 10.31
N LYS A 73 -2.22 22.01 9.77
CA LYS A 73 -1.92 23.40 10.15
C LYS A 73 -2.98 24.36 9.58
N GLU A 74 -4.23 23.91 9.59
CA GLU A 74 -5.37 24.64 9.08
C GLU A 74 -5.83 25.60 10.19
N ASN A 75 -5.71 26.89 9.90
CA ASN A 75 -6.06 27.95 10.84
C ASN A 75 -7.38 28.64 10.46
N ASN A 76 -7.98 28.27 9.32
CA ASN A 76 -9.26 28.80 8.91
C ASN A 76 -10.38 28.18 9.78
N PRO A 77 -11.07 28.98 10.61
CA PRO A 77 -12.13 28.48 11.47
C PRO A 77 -13.29 27.87 10.67
N ASP A 78 -13.53 28.32 9.44
CA ASP A 78 -14.64 27.87 8.58
C ASP A 78 -14.30 26.65 7.71
N HIS A 79 -13.13 26.03 7.92
CA HIS A 79 -12.73 24.85 7.14
C HIS A 79 -13.57 23.62 7.50
N ILE A 80 -13.90 22.78 6.50
CA ILE A 80 -14.71 21.54 6.63
C ILE A 80 -14.23 20.60 7.76
N LYS A 81 -12.94 20.60 8.08
CA LYS A 81 -12.34 19.79 9.17
C LYS A 81 -12.64 20.32 10.59
N ASN A 82 -13.10 21.57 10.72
CA ASN A 82 -13.45 22.22 12.00
C ASN A 82 -14.96 22.24 12.26
N ILE A 83 -15.76 21.68 11.34
CA ILE A 83 -17.21 21.58 11.52
C ILE A 83 -17.49 20.50 12.57
N VAL A 84 -17.73 20.94 13.80
CA VAL A 84 -18.31 20.10 14.85
C VAL A 84 -19.78 19.88 14.48
N LYS A 85 -20.12 18.67 14.08
CA LYS A 85 -21.52 18.31 13.84
C LYS A 85 -22.22 18.29 15.21
N ASN A 86 -22.98 19.34 15.51
CA ASN A 86 -23.92 19.34 16.63
C ASN A 86 -25.05 18.38 16.28
N GLU A 87 -24.89 17.09 16.60
CA GLU A 87 -25.94 16.08 16.47
C GLU A 87 -26.93 16.27 17.63
N GLY A 88 -27.69 17.36 17.56
CA GLY A 88 -28.88 17.61 18.37
C GLY A 88 -30.12 17.44 17.49
N PHE A 89 -30.49 16.20 17.20
CA PHE A 89 -31.82 15.80 16.76
C PHE A 89 -32.18 14.47 17.42
#